data_AF-A0A535HBA1-F1
#
_entry.id   AF-A0A535HBA1-F1
#
_cell.length_a   1.000
_cell.length_b   1.000
_cell.length_c   1.000
_cell.angle_alpha   90.00
_cell.angle_beta   90.00
_cell.angle_gamma   90.00
#
_symmetry.space_group_name_H-M   'P 1'
#
loop_
_entity.id
_entity.type
_entity.pdbx_description
1 polymer ?
#
loop_
_entity_poly.entity_id
_entity_poly.type
_entity_poly.pdbx_seq_one_letter_code
_entity_poly.pdbx_strand_id
1 'polypeptide(L)'
;MSRLPADGRVDRSRPLRFTFNGHAYQGFAGDTLASALLANGVRVVANSVTYGRARGIFSAGIEEPNALVQVGREPMLRATQVELIDGLDAIGLNGKGRLTSQPDPGRFDKIYAHCEVLVVGGGRSGLTAALDAGRKGDRVMLVDEQAELGGRLLSAGWSDWLSSAVTELESMPGVRLL
;
A
#
# COMPACT_ATOMS: atom_id res chain seq x y z
N MET A 1 14.88 7.11 -12.16
CA MET A 1 15.77 6.66 -11.08
C MET A 1 15.95 5.16 -11.24
N SER A 2 17.00 4.60 -10.66
CA SER A 2 17.17 3.15 -10.52
C SER A 2 17.14 2.81 -9.03
N ARG A 3 16.84 1.55 -8.71
CA ARG A 3 16.86 1.07 -7.32
C ARG A 3 18.24 1.28 -6.68
N LEU A 4 18.24 1.69 -5.42
CA LEU A 4 19.45 1.76 -4.60
C LEU A 4 19.94 0.34 -4.23
N PRO A 5 21.25 0.14 -4.04
CA PRO A 5 21.80 -1.18 -3.73
C PRO A 5 21.28 -1.74 -2.39
N ALA A 6 21.05 -0.86 -1.41
CA ALA A 6 20.53 -1.16 -0.08
C ALA A 6 19.28 -0.33 0.24
N ASP A 7 18.71 -0.55 1.43
CA ASP A 7 17.57 0.20 2.01
C ASP A 7 16.19 -0.04 1.38
N GLY A 8 15.16 0.62 1.92
CA GLY A 8 13.79 0.41 1.53
C GLY A 8 13.17 -0.84 2.16
N ARG A 9 11.85 -0.81 2.30
CA ARG A 9 11.07 -1.83 3.01
C ARG A 9 10.63 -2.93 2.04
N VAL A 10 11.62 -3.60 1.46
CA VAL A 10 11.43 -4.68 0.49
C VAL A 10 12.31 -5.88 0.84
N ASP A 11 11.80 -7.08 0.58
CA ASP A 11 12.54 -8.32 0.74
C ASP A 11 13.30 -8.67 -0.54
N ARG A 12 14.59 -8.32 -0.57
CA ARG A 12 15.48 -8.59 -1.71
C ARG A 12 15.74 -10.07 -1.96
N SER A 13 15.46 -10.94 -1.00
CA SER A 13 15.59 -12.40 -1.18
C SER A 13 14.42 -13.01 -1.96
N ARG A 14 13.32 -12.25 -2.13
CA ARG A 14 12.10 -12.67 -2.80
C ARG A 14 11.81 -11.81 -4.03
N PRO A 15 12.53 -12.03 -5.16
CA PRO A 15 12.24 -11.34 -6.41
C PRO A 15 10.88 -11.75 -6.98
N LEU A 16 10.16 -10.79 -7.55
CA LEU A 16 8.86 -10.98 -8.19
C LEU A 16 8.92 -10.51 -9.64
N ARG A 17 8.24 -11.20 -10.54
CA ARG A 17 8.11 -10.84 -11.96
C ARG A 17 6.75 -10.20 -12.19
N PHE A 18 6.71 -9.16 -13.00
CA PHE A 18 5.45 -8.51 -13.35
C PHE A 18 5.50 -7.94 -14.77
N THR A 19 4.33 -7.64 -15.32
CA THR A 19 4.16 -7.04 -16.63
C THR A 19 3.48 -5.68 -16.48
N PHE A 20 3.99 -4.68 -17.18
CA PHE A 20 3.33 -3.38 -17.29
C PHE A 20 3.31 -2.91 -18.74
N ASN A 21 2.11 -2.58 -19.24
CA ASN A 21 1.88 -2.22 -20.65
C ASN A 21 2.53 -3.24 -21.62
N GLY A 22 2.40 -4.55 -21.32
CA GLY A 22 2.94 -5.64 -22.12
C GLY A 22 4.45 -5.87 -22.04
N HIS A 23 5.18 -5.10 -21.21
CA HIS A 23 6.62 -5.27 -21.01
C HIS A 23 6.89 -5.93 -19.67
N ALA A 24 7.80 -6.91 -19.65
CA ALA A 24 8.19 -7.63 -18.43
C ALA A 24 9.22 -6.85 -17.61
N TYR A 25 9.05 -6.86 -16.30
CA TYR A 25 9.89 -6.20 -15.31
C TYR A 25 10.10 -7.09 -14.09
N GLN A 26 11.02 -6.68 -13.20
CA GLN A 26 11.28 -7.37 -11.94
C GLN A 26 11.21 -6.38 -10.76
N GLY A 27 10.61 -6.83 -9.67
CA GLY A 27 10.60 -6.14 -8.37
C GLY A 27 10.87 -7.13 -7.24
N PHE A 28 10.49 -6.76 -6.03
CA PHE A 28 10.67 -7.54 -4.82
C PHE A 28 9.39 -7.54 -3.99
N ALA A 29 9.20 -8.56 -3.15
CA ALA A 29 8.13 -8.54 -2.16
C ALA A 29 8.25 -7.29 -1.26
N GLY A 30 7.12 -6.63 -1.00
CA GLY A 30 7.05 -5.33 -0.33
C GLY A 30 7.10 -4.11 -1.26
N ASP A 31 7.43 -4.28 -2.54
CA ASP A 31 7.22 -3.22 -3.51
C ASP A 31 5.70 -2.98 -3.71
N THR A 32 5.35 -1.72 -3.95
CA THR A 32 4.13 -1.38 -4.71
C THR A 32 4.45 -1.35 -6.20
N LEU A 33 3.45 -1.50 -7.08
CA LEU A 33 3.64 -1.37 -8.53
C LEU A 33 4.36 -0.05 -8.89
N ALA A 34 4.00 1.06 -8.25
CA ALA A 34 4.67 2.34 -8.47
C ALA A 34 6.17 2.29 -8.12
N SER A 35 6.52 1.76 -6.95
CA SER A 35 7.93 1.66 -6.53
C SER A 35 8.73 0.74 -7.46
N ALA A 36 8.14 -0.37 -7.92
CA ALA A 36 8.76 -1.30 -8.87
C ALA A 36 8.95 -0.66 -10.25
N LEU A 37 7.97 0.09 -10.75
CA LEU A 37 8.10 0.83 -12.01
C LEU A 37 9.22 1.86 -11.95
N LEU A 38 9.29 2.66 -10.88
CA LEU A 38 10.37 3.62 -10.67
C LEU A 38 11.73 2.94 -10.58
N ALA A 39 11.82 1.80 -9.89
CA ALA A 39 13.05 1.01 -9.78
C ALA A 39 13.57 0.50 -11.14
N ASN A 40 12.67 0.22 -12.07
CA ASN A 40 12.96 -0.18 -13.45
C ASN A 40 13.10 1.01 -14.42
N GLY A 41 13.13 2.24 -13.91
CA GLY A 41 13.33 3.44 -14.72
C GLY A 41 12.11 3.92 -15.50
N VAL A 42 10.93 3.35 -15.26
CA VAL A 42 9.68 3.78 -15.90
C VAL A 42 9.23 5.11 -15.30
N ARG A 43 9.28 6.17 -16.11
CA ARG A 43 8.92 7.55 -15.68
C ARG A 43 7.54 8.00 -16.13
N VAL A 44 7.00 7.39 -17.19
CA VAL A 44 5.68 7.70 -17.72
C VAL A 44 4.81 6.47 -17.53
N VAL A 45 3.76 6.62 -16.73
CA VAL A 45 2.83 5.53 -16.39
C VAL A 45 1.52 5.71 -17.14
N ALA A 46 1.10 6.95 -17.38
CA ALA A 46 -0.14 7.28 -18.08
C ALA A 46 -0.03 8.64 -18.78
N ASN A 47 -1.09 9.05 -19.47
CA ASN A 47 -1.26 10.38 -20.04
C ASN A 47 -2.46 11.09 -19.39
N SER A 48 -2.39 12.42 -19.30
CA SER A 48 -3.48 13.23 -18.75
C SER A 48 -4.77 13.07 -19.55
N VAL A 49 -5.91 13.03 -18.87
CA VAL A 49 -7.23 12.76 -19.46
C VAL A 49 -7.57 13.69 -20.63
N THR A 50 -7.42 15.00 -20.43
CA THR A 50 -7.88 16.01 -21.40
C THR A 50 -6.84 16.29 -22.49
N TYR A 51 -5.57 16.43 -22.11
CA TYR A 51 -4.54 16.98 -22.99
C TYR A 51 -3.55 15.94 -23.53
N GLY A 52 -3.70 14.66 -23.16
CA GLY A 52 -2.79 13.60 -23.59
C GLY A 52 -1.32 13.78 -23.15
N ARG A 53 -1.02 14.68 -22.21
CA ARG A 53 0.34 14.96 -21.73
C ARG A 53 0.87 13.77 -20.95
N ALA A 54 2.11 13.37 -21.20
CA ALA A 54 2.78 12.34 -20.42
C ALA A 54 2.73 12.65 -18.91
N ARG A 55 2.38 11.65 -18.10
CA ARG A 55 2.31 11.72 -16.64
C ARG A 55 3.07 10.56 -16.00
N GLY A 56 3.88 10.89 -15.01
CA GLY A 56 4.54 9.93 -14.14
C GLY A 56 3.84 9.79 -12.80
N ILE A 57 4.41 8.94 -11.96
CA ILE A 57 4.08 8.83 -10.53
C ILE A 57 4.40 10.17 -9.86
N PHE A 58 3.52 10.63 -8.98
CA PHE A 58 3.62 11.93 -8.32
C PHE A 58 3.68 11.84 -6.80
N SER A 59 3.06 10.83 -6.20
CA SER A 59 3.07 10.59 -4.76
C SER A 59 3.49 9.14 -4.43
N ALA A 60 3.28 8.72 -3.19
CA ALA A 60 3.59 7.39 -2.70
C ALA A 60 2.47 6.79 -1.84
N GLY A 61 1.22 7.24 -2.07
CA GLY A 61 0.06 6.81 -1.27
C GLY A 61 -1.28 7.03 -1.98
N ILE A 62 -2.35 7.11 -1.19
CA ILE A 62 -3.74 7.32 -1.64
C ILE A 62 -3.94 8.63 -2.42
N GLU A 63 -3.07 9.61 -2.21
CA GLU A 63 -3.12 10.93 -2.83
C GLU A 63 -2.63 10.95 -4.29
N GLU A 64 -2.21 9.81 -4.85
CA GLU A 64 -1.70 9.69 -6.22
C GLU A 64 -2.77 10.09 -7.27
N PRO A 65 -2.52 11.16 -8.07
CA PRO A 65 -3.49 11.66 -9.04
C PRO A 65 -3.28 11.15 -10.47
N ASN A 66 -2.10 10.62 -10.80
CA ASN A 66 -1.66 10.37 -12.17
C ASN A 66 -1.55 8.88 -12.50
N ALA A 67 -0.83 8.12 -11.67
CA ALA A 67 -0.45 6.73 -11.93
C ALA A 67 -1.60 5.76 -11.63
N LEU A 68 -2.71 5.94 -12.35
CA LEU A 68 -3.84 5.03 -12.33
C LEU A 68 -3.60 3.86 -13.27
N VAL A 69 -3.95 2.67 -12.83
CA VAL A 69 -3.74 1.42 -13.55
C VAL A 69 -4.97 0.54 -13.53
N GLN A 70 -5.04 -0.38 -14.48
CA GLN A 70 -5.92 -1.54 -14.39
C GLN A 70 -5.03 -2.77 -14.18
N VAL A 71 -5.32 -3.53 -13.15
CA VAL A 71 -4.67 -4.81 -12.85
C VAL A 71 -5.73 -5.87 -13.09
N GLY A 72 -5.49 -6.82 -14.00
CA GLY A 72 -6.51 -7.80 -14.37
C GLY A 72 -7.87 -7.16 -14.72
N ARG A 73 -8.88 -7.40 -13.86
CA ARG A 73 -10.26 -6.94 -14.05
C ARG A 73 -10.58 -5.67 -13.28
N GLU A 74 -9.71 -5.29 -12.35
CA GLU A 74 -9.88 -4.19 -11.40
C GLU A 74 -9.35 -2.88 -12.03
N PRO A 75 -10.23 -1.95 -12.42
CA PRO A 75 -9.80 -0.71 -13.02
C PRO A 75 -9.56 0.39 -11.96
N MET A 76 -8.91 1.47 -12.38
CA MET A 76 -8.75 2.71 -11.60
C MET A 76 -8.02 2.53 -10.26
N LEU A 77 -7.18 1.50 -10.15
CA LEU A 77 -6.30 1.34 -9.00
C LEU A 77 -5.15 2.36 -9.06
N ARG A 78 -4.64 2.78 -7.91
CA ARG A 78 -3.45 3.62 -7.83
C ARG A 78 -2.23 2.72 -7.77
N ALA A 79 -1.29 2.88 -8.68
CA ALA A 79 -0.06 2.08 -8.68
C ALA A 79 0.70 2.17 -7.34
N THR A 80 0.53 3.25 -6.59
CA THR A 80 1.12 3.48 -5.27
C THR A 80 0.52 2.64 -4.15
N GLN A 81 -0.64 2.00 -4.35
CA GLN A 81 -1.31 1.13 -3.38
C GLN A 81 -1.53 -0.30 -3.89
N VAL A 82 -1.15 -0.58 -5.13
CA VAL A 82 -1.15 -1.94 -5.66
C VAL A 82 0.09 -2.64 -5.13
N GLU A 83 -0.09 -3.61 -4.23
CA GLU A 83 0.97 -4.51 -3.79
C GLU A 83 1.50 -5.30 -5.00
N LEU A 84 2.82 -5.38 -5.14
CA LEU A 84 3.43 -6.20 -6.16
C LEU A 84 3.33 -7.67 -5.77
N ILE A 85 2.71 -8.47 -6.63
CA ILE A 85 2.67 -9.93 -6.52
C ILE A 85 3.32 -10.57 -7.76
N ASP A 86 3.82 -11.80 -7.62
CA ASP A 86 4.42 -12.50 -8.75
C ASP A 86 3.37 -12.76 -9.84
N GLY A 87 3.74 -12.50 -11.10
CA GLY A 87 2.86 -12.64 -12.25
C GLY A 87 1.85 -11.49 -12.43
N LEU A 88 1.92 -10.42 -11.64
CA LEU A 88 1.04 -9.26 -11.80
C LEU A 88 1.11 -8.70 -13.24
N ASP A 89 -0.04 -8.44 -13.85
CA ASP A 89 -0.15 -7.79 -15.16
C ASP A 89 -1.02 -6.54 -15.04
N ALA A 90 -0.47 -5.40 -15.45
CA ALA A 90 -1.09 -4.10 -15.31
C ALA A 90 -0.94 -3.25 -16.57
N ILE A 91 -1.93 -2.38 -16.79
CA ILE A 91 -1.90 -1.36 -17.85
C ILE A 91 -2.12 0.03 -17.25
N GLY A 92 -1.42 1.02 -17.79
CA GLY A 92 -1.62 2.43 -17.45
C GLY A 92 -2.96 2.95 -17.97
N LEU A 93 -3.64 3.80 -17.17
CA LEU A 93 -4.93 4.37 -17.52
C LEU A 93 -4.86 5.89 -17.67
N ASN A 94 -5.46 6.40 -18.74
CA ASN A 94 -5.60 7.85 -18.98
C ASN A 94 -6.86 8.41 -18.30
N GLY A 95 -7.01 8.10 -17.00
CA GLY A 95 -8.14 8.50 -16.14
C GLY A 95 -9.50 7.91 -16.52
N LYS A 96 -9.53 6.84 -17.32
CA LYS A 96 -10.75 6.10 -17.66
C LYS A 96 -10.49 4.60 -17.56
N GLY A 97 -11.15 3.97 -16.60
CA GLY A 97 -11.12 2.52 -16.40
C GLY A 97 -12.06 1.78 -17.35
N ARG A 98 -11.82 0.48 -17.53
CA ARG A 98 -12.75 -0.41 -18.24
C ARG A 98 -13.24 -1.49 -17.30
N LEU A 99 -14.55 -1.59 -17.17
CA LEU A 99 -15.17 -2.69 -16.44
C LEU A 99 -15.23 -3.93 -17.33
N THR A 100 -15.02 -5.06 -16.69
CA THR A 100 -15.33 -6.38 -17.23
C THR A 100 -16.84 -6.61 -17.24
N SER A 101 -17.36 -7.31 -18.25
CA SER A 101 -18.76 -7.77 -18.28
C SER A 101 -18.97 -9.10 -17.55
N GLN A 102 -17.88 -9.79 -17.22
CA GLN A 102 -17.95 -11.04 -16.47
C GLN A 102 -18.42 -10.75 -15.03
N PRO A 103 -19.14 -11.67 -14.36
CA PRO A 103 -19.43 -11.54 -12.94
C PRO A 103 -18.16 -11.52 -12.09
N ASP A 104 -18.19 -10.84 -10.95
CA ASP A 104 -17.11 -10.89 -9.97
C ASP A 104 -17.20 -12.21 -9.17
N PRO A 105 -16.19 -13.10 -9.21
CA PRO A 105 -16.19 -14.33 -8.43
C PRO A 105 -15.85 -14.11 -6.94
N GLY A 106 -15.48 -12.88 -6.55
CA GLY A 106 -15.12 -12.51 -5.20
C GLY A 106 -16.21 -12.85 -4.19
N ARG A 107 -15.78 -13.32 -3.01
CA ARG A 107 -16.65 -13.50 -1.85
C ARG A 107 -16.35 -12.40 -0.86
N PHE A 108 -17.39 -11.63 -0.51
CA PHE A 108 -17.29 -10.52 0.42
C PHE A 108 -18.28 -10.76 1.54
N ASP A 109 -17.81 -10.74 2.78
CA ASP A 109 -18.64 -10.80 3.98
C ASP A 109 -18.56 -9.48 4.75
N LYS A 110 -19.19 -9.43 5.93
CA LYS A 110 -19.21 -8.26 6.81
C LYS A 110 -19.03 -8.73 8.24
N ILE A 111 -18.22 -7.99 8.99
CA ILE A 111 -18.02 -8.19 10.42
C ILE A 111 -18.57 -6.97 11.15
N TYR A 112 -19.32 -7.21 12.23
CA TYR A 112 -19.75 -6.19 13.16
C TYR A 112 -18.99 -6.41 14.47
N ALA A 113 -18.31 -5.37 14.95
CA ALA A 113 -17.51 -5.42 16.16
C ALA A 113 -17.74 -4.17 17.01
N HIS A 114 -17.55 -4.30 18.31
CA HIS A 114 -17.61 -3.20 19.26
C HIS A 114 -16.24 -3.02 19.91
N CYS A 115 -15.81 -1.77 20.05
CA CYS A 115 -14.66 -1.34 20.81
C CYS A 115 -15.08 -0.20 21.75
N GLU A 116 -14.26 0.05 22.77
CA GLU A 116 -14.37 1.26 23.58
C GLU A 116 -13.62 2.43 22.93
N VAL A 117 -12.50 2.12 22.27
CA VAL A 117 -11.68 3.10 21.56
C VAL A 117 -11.40 2.61 20.13
N LEU A 118 -11.79 3.41 19.14
CA LEU A 118 -11.38 3.26 17.75
C LEU A 118 -10.29 4.28 17.43
N VAL A 119 -9.12 3.81 17.02
CA VAL A 119 -8.01 4.62 16.54
C VAL A 119 -7.91 4.46 15.03
N VAL A 120 -7.97 5.58 14.30
CA VAL A 120 -7.81 5.61 12.84
C VAL A 120 -6.47 6.23 12.49
N GLY A 121 -5.60 5.42 11.90
CA GLY A 121 -4.23 5.77 11.51
C GLY A 121 -3.18 5.20 12.47
N GLY A 122 -2.36 4.28 11.99
CA GLY A 122 -1.20 3.64 12.62
C GLY A 122 0.09 4.44 12.57
N GLY A 123 0.01 5.77 12.42
CA GLY A 123 1.16 6.66 12.58
C GLY A 123 1.56 6.82 14.05
N ARG A 124 2.57 7.67 14.31
CA ARG A 124 3.07 7.91 15.67
C ARG A 124 1.96 8.29 16.66
N SER A 125 1.07 9.20 16.25
CA SER A 125 -0.03 9.69 17.08
C SER A 125 -1.01 8.57 17.42
N GLY A 126 -1.48 7.82 16.43
CA GLY A 126 -2.44 6.73 16.65
C GLY A 126 -1.85 5.56 17.42
N LEU A 127 -0.60 5.15 17.14
CA LEU A 127 0.09 4.14 17.95
C LEU A 127 0.21 4.58 19.42
N THR A 128 0.52 5.85 19.67
CA THR A 128 0.60 6.38 21.04
C THR A 128 -0.77 6.39 21.72
N ALA A 129 -1.83 6.76 20.99
CA ALA A 129 -3.20 6.75 21.50
C ALA A 129 -3.69 5.33 21.82
N ALA A 130 -3.41 4.37 20.93
CA ALA A 130 -3.75 2.97 21.13
C ALA A 130 -2.99 2.36 22.31
N LEU A 131 -1.71 2.71 22.51
CA LEU A 131 -0.93 2.26 23.66
C LEU A 131 -1.52 2.78 24.97
N ASP A 132 -1.91 4.07 25.03
CA ASP A 132 -2.50 4.64 26.23
C ASP A 132 -3.83 3.97 26.59
N ALA A 133 -4.72 3.78 25.61
CA ALA A 133 -5.99 3.08 25.81
C ALA A 133 -5.80 1.60 26.16
N GLY A 134 -4.92 0.89 25.43
CA GLY A 134 -4.65 -0.53 25.66
C GLY A 134 -4.03 -0.80 27.05
N ARG A 135 -3.14 0.08 27.53
CA ARG A 135 -2.57 0.00 28.90
C ARG A 135 -3.61 0.20 30.01
N LYS A 136 -4.71 0.90 29.74
CA LYS A 136 -5.85 1.03 30.66
C LYS A 136 -6.73 -0.22 30.68
N GLY A 137 -6.55 -1.12 29.71
CA GLY A 137 -7.36 -2.32 29.53
C GLY A 137 -8.59 -2.11 28.64
N ASP A 138 -8.69 -0.97 27.95
CA ASP A 138 -9.80 -0.71 27.03
C ASP A 138 -9.76 -1.68 25.85
N ARG A 139 -10.92 -2.02 25.30
CA ARG A 139 -11.01 -2.73 24.02
C ARG A 139 -10.72 -1.77 22.88
N VAL A 140 -9.53 -1.87 22.29
CA VAL A 140 -9.05 -0.96 21.24
C VAL A 140 -9.10 -1.64 19.89
N MET A 141 -9.61 -0.92 18.88
CA MET A 141 -9.40 -1.25 17.48
C MET A 141 -8.52 -0.15 16.87
N LEU A 142 -7.35 -0.51 16.35
CA LEU A 142 -6.52 0.39 15.54
C LEU A 142 -6.63 -0.05 14.09
N VAL A 143 -7.02 0.86 13.20
CA VAL A 143 -7.12 0.63 11.75
C VAL A 143 -6.12 1.52 11.01
N ASP A 144 -5.39 0.99 10.03
CA ASP A 144 -4.58 1.77 9.09
C ASP A 144 -4.79 1.33 7.64
N GLU A 145 -4.52 2.22 6.67
CA GLU A 145 -4.67 1.91 5.24
C GLU A 145 -3.40 1.31 4.61
N GLN A 146 -2.25 1.44 5.25
CA GLN A 146 -0.96 0.97 4.74
C GLN A 146 -0.77 -0.51 5.02
N ALA A 147 0.12 -1.15 4.26
CA ALA A 147 0.46 -2.57 4.42
C ALA A 147 1.10 -2.88 5.78
N GLU A 148 1.65 -1.88 6.47
CA GLU A 148 2.28 -2.01 7.77
C GLU A 148 2.06 -0.74 8.61
N LEU A 149 1.97 -0.91 9.93
CA LEU A 149 1.84 0.20 10.86
C LEU A 149 3.11 1.05 10.90
N GLY A 150 2.96 2.35 11.13
CA GLY A 150 4.05 3.30 11.33
C GLY A 150 3.84 4.61 10.57
N GLY A 151 3.00 4.63 9.54
CA GLY A 151 2.77 5.82 8.73
C GLY A 151 4.10 6.40 8.23
N ARG A 152 4.32 7.70 8.45
CA ARG A 152 5.57 8.37 8.06
C ARG A 152 6.81 7.90 8.83
N LEU A 153 6.68 7.18 9.95
CA LEU A 153 7.83 6.64 10.68
C LEU A 153 8.63 5.63 9.85
N LEU A 154 7.95 4.94 8.92
CA LEU A 154 8.54 3.94 8.02
C LEU A 154 9.64 4.50 7.13
N SER A 155 9.63 5.82 6.88
CA SER A 155 10.65 6.53 6.12
C SER A 155 11.46 7.53 6.93
N ALA A 156 11.24 7.64 8.25
CA ALA A 156 11.83 8.67 9.11
C ALA A 156 12.91 8.16 10.09
N GLY A 157 13.26 6.86 10.06
CA GLY A 157 14.34 6.31 10.88
C GLY A 157 13.97 6.00 12.35
N TRP A 158 12.69 5.75 12.64
CA TRP A 158 12.19 5.47 14.01
C TRP A 158 11.92 3.99 14.26
N SER A 159 12.67 3.10 13.61
CA SER A 159 12.38 1.66 13.56
C SER A 159 12.30 1.00 14.94
N ASP A 160 13.22 1.34 15.86
CA ASP A 160 13.30 0.72 17.18
C ASP A 160 12.08 1.05 18.04
N TRP A 161 11.67 2.32 18.03
CA TRP A 161 10.47 2.74 18.74
C TRP A 161 9.23 2.11 18.11
N LEU A 162 9.12 2.12 16.78
CA LEU A 162 7.98 1.57 16.06
C LEU A 162 7.82 0.07 16.37
N SER A 163 8.90 -0.70 16.28
CA SER A 163 8.90 -2.12 16.60
C SER A 163 8.47 -2.35 18.05
N SER A 164 9.02 -1.59 19.00
CA SER A 164 8.67 -1.72 20.41
C SER A 164 7.19 -1.42 20.67
N ALA A 165 6.65 -0.36 20.06
CA ALA A 165 5.26 0.04 20.20
C ALA A 165 4.29 -1.01 19.60
N VAL A 166 4.58 -1.52 18.40
CA VAL A 166 3.74 -2.53 17.75
C VAL A 166 3.78 -3.84 18.53
N THR A 167 4.96 -4.32 18.94
CA THR A 167 5.09 -5.54 19.76
C THR A 167 4.34 -5.42 21.08
N GLU A 168 4.36 -4.25 21.73
CA GLU A 168 3.59 -4.03 22.95
C GLU A 168 2.08 -4.12 22.67
N LEU A 169 1.56 -3.46 21.63
CA LEU A 169 0.15 -3.54 21.25
C LEU A 169 -0.29 -4.96 20.90
N GLU A 170 0.54 -5.72 20.16
CA GLU A 170 0.28 -7.12 19.81
C GLU A 170 0.18 -8.03 21.03
N SER A 171 0.87 -7.68 22.13
CA SER A 171 0.82 -8.43 23.38
C SER A 171 -0.44 -8.17 24.21
N MET A 172 -1.22 -7.12 23.88
CA MET A 172 -2.41 -6.72 24.63
C MET A 172 -3.66 -7.48 24.13
N PRO A 173 -4.29 -8.33 24.96
CA PRO A 173 -5.43 -9.15 24.51
C PRO A 173 -6.68 -8.35 24.14
N GLY A 174 -6.80 -7.11 24.63
CA GLY A 174 -7.91 -6.19 24.31
C GLY A 174 -7.68 -5.34 23.06
N VAL A 175 -6.51 -5.43 22.42
CA VAL A 175 -6.14 -4.62 21.27
C VAL A 175 -6.23 -5.45 20.00
N ARG A 176 -6.92 -4.91 18.99
CA ARG A 176 -6.98 -5.47 17.64
C ARG A 176 -6.35 -4.49 16.66
N LEU A 177 -5.30 -4.93 15.97
CA LEU A 177 -4.66 -4.22 14.87
C LEU A 177 -5.28 -4.68 13.55
N LEU A 178 -5.69 -3.73 12.72
CA LEU A 178 -6.45 -3.93 11.49
C LEU A 178 -5.89 -3.11 10.33
#